data_AF-A0A3D4TJS6-F1
#
_entry.id   AF-A0A3D4TJS6-F1
#
_cell.length_a   1.000
_cell.length_b   1.000
_cell.length_c   1.000
_cell.angle_alpha   90.00
_cell.angle_beta   90.00
_cell.angle_gamma   90.00
#
_symmetry.space_group_name_H-M   'P 1'
#
loop_
_entity.id
_entity.type
_entity.pdbx_description
1 polymer ?
#
loop_
_entity_poly.entity_id
_entity_poly.type
_entity_poly.pdbx_seq_one_letter_code
_entity_poly.pdbx_strand_id
1 'polypeptide(L)'
;APAPAAKPPAKPLAEAEHTVRVDTKRLDAIVNLIGELVLSRNRLKTLRARLRDEELDRAVSTLDIATARLQSAVMRTRMQPVGKVFSRFPKVARDVARSLKKEVDLELIGAETELDRNLVEALADPLVHLVRNAIDHGVEMPDLREAQGKPRMGHVRLSAQQEGDYVSIEVQDDGAGIDPEKLRAKAREKGLIDPEAAARLSSEECLHLVFLPGFSTKQQVTDISGRGVGMDVVQSRIRELSGQIQIQSELGRGSRFLIRVPLTLAILPTLLVQAGEDVYALPLARVMEVLHAPRTSLGWFDGRAVLDRRSHTLPLVDLRQWLDVTPAASTLLTIVVLQAGEARFGLVVDQVRGREEVVIKPLPKALRGLRGYAGATLIGDGRMALILDVDGLRSPHD
;
A
#
# COMPACT_ATOMS: atom_id res chain seq x y z
N ALA A 1 -38.53 22.57 66.70
CA ALA A 1 -38.37 21.33 65.91
C ALA A 1 -37.70 21.70 64.59
N PRO A 2 -36.61 21.02 64.16
CA PRO A 2 -35.88 21.39 62.95
C PRO A 2 -36.61 20.91 61.69
N ALA A 3 -36.46 21.68 60.61
CA ALA A 3 -37.09 21.45 59.31
C ALA A 3 -36.52 20.19 58.61
N PRO A 4 -37.33 19.50 57.78
CA PRO A 4 -36.87 18.29 57.09
C PRO A 4 -35.87 18.64 55.97
N ALA A 5 -34.75 17.92 55.94
CA ALA A 5 -33.69 18.06 54.96
C ALA A 5 -34.17 17.68 53.54
N ALA A 6 -33.83 18.53 52.57
CA ALA A 6 -34.12 18.32 51.16
C ALA A 6 -33.35 17.12 50.59
N LYS A 7 -34.05 16.26 49.83
CA LYS A 7 -33.45 15.12 49.12
C LYS A 7 -32.50 15.61 48.01
N PRO A 8 -31.35 14.96 47.80
CA PRO A 8 -30.46 15.31 46.69
C PRO A 8 -31.13 15.05 45.33
N PRO A 9 -30.82 15.85 44.29
CA PRO A 9 -31.38 15.67 42.96
C PRO A 9 -30.93 14.34 42.35
N ALA A 10 -31.87 13.63 41.73
CA ALA A 10 -31.62 12.38 41.03
C ALA A 10 -30.64 12.59 39.87
N LYS A 11 -29.64 11.72 39.74
CA LYS A 11 -28.74 11.68 38.59
C LYS A 11 -29.54 11.45 37.29
N PRO A 12 -29.19 12.10 36.17
CA PRO A 12 -29.82 11.81 34.88
C PRO A 12 -29.63 10.32 34.55
N LEU A 13 -30.70 9.65 34.12
CA LEU A 13 -30.59 8.32 33.54
C LEU A 13 -29.64 8.41 32.34
N ALA A 14 -28.57 7.61 32.37
CA ALA A 14 -27.73 7.41 31.18
C ALA A 14 -28.62 6.88 30.05
N GLU A 15 -28.62 7.57 28.90
CA GLU A 15 -29.26 7.08 27.68
C GLU A 15 -28.76 5.66 27.42
N ALA A 16 -29.69 4.71 27.33
CA ALA A 16 -29.35 3.34 27.00
C ALA A 16 -28.73 3.33 25.60
N GLU A 17 -27.43 3.05 25.49
CA GLU A 17 -26.76 2.87 24.21
C GLU A 17 -27.42 1.71 23.46
N HIS A 18 -28.27 2.03 22.49
CA HIS A 18 -28.93 1.06 21.62
C HIS A 18 -27.90 0.53 20.61
N THR A 19 -27.07 -0.43 21.03
CA THR A 19 -26.10 -1.10 20.17
C THR A 19 -26.73 -2.28 19.45
N VAL A 20 -26.51 -2.38 18.13
CA VAL A 20 -26.96 -3.50 17.30
C VAL A 20 -25.74 -4.31 16.87
N ARG A 21 -25.70 -5.59 17.25
CA ARG A 21 -24.65 -6.51 16.79
C ARG A 21 -24.98 -7.01 15.39
N VAL A 22 -24.11 -6.72 14.42
CA VAL A 22 -24.25 -7.14 13.03
C VAL A 22 -23.11 -8.09 12.67
N ASP A 23 -23.42 -9.16 11.94
CA ASP A 23 -22.41 -10.08 11.40
C ASP A 23 -21.52 -9.35 10.39
N THR A 24 -20.20 -9.53 10.50
CA THR A 24 -19.20 -8.92 9.62
C THR A 24 -19.45 -9.23 8.15
N LYS A 25 -19.91 -10.46 7.82
CA LYS A 25 -20.22 -10.86 6.45
C LYS A 25 -21.32 -10.01 5.82
N ARG A 26 -22.29 -9.53 6.62
CA ARG A 26 -23.36 -8.66 6.12
C ARG A 26 -22.83 -7.26 5.82
N LEU A 27 -21.97 -6.72 6.68
CA LEU A 27 -21.31 -5.43 6.42
C LEU A 27 -20.44 -5.52 5.16
N ASP A 28 -19.68 -6.60 4.99
CA ASP A 28 -18.86 -6.81 3.79
C ASP A 28 -19.71 -6.90 2.51
N ALA A 29 -20.89 -7.54 2.57
CA ALA A 29 -21.82 -7.58 1.44
C ALA A 29 -22.34 -6.19 1.07
N ILE A 30 -22.70 -5.35 2.06
CA ILE A 30 -23.14 -3.97 1.83
C ILE A 30 -22.01 -3.14 1.19
N VAL A 31 -20.77 -3.30 1.66
CA VAL A 31 -19.59 -2.63 1.10
C VAL A 31 -19.37 -3.03 -0.36
N ASN A 32 -19.53 -4.32 -0.71
CA ASN A 32 -19.44 -4.78 -2.10
C ASN A 32 -20.51 -4.15 -2.98
N LEU A 33 -21.77 -4.12 -2.53
CA LEU A 33 -22.88 -3.50 -3.26
C LEU A 33 -22.66 -2.00 -3.49
N ILE A 34 -22.11 -1.31 -2.49
CA ILE A 34 -21.73 0.10 -2.63
C ILE A 34 -20.59 0.26 -3.63
N GLY A 35 -19.61 -0.66 -3.62
CA GLY A 35 -18.57 -0.70 -4.65
C GLY A 35 -19.18 -0.79 -6.05
N GLU A 36 -20.09 -1.73 -6.28
CA GLU A 36 -20.80 -1.89 -7.56
C GLU A 36 -21.64 -0.65 -7.94
N LEU A 37 -22.27 0.00 -6.96
CA LEU A 37 -23.02 1.25 -7.15
C LEU A 37 -22.09 2.40 -7.55
N VAL A 38 -20.94 2.54 -6.89
CA VAL A 38 -19.92 3.55 -7.21
C VAL A 38 -19.37 3.35 -8.61
N LEU A 39 -19.11 2.09 -9.02
CA LEU A 39 -18.70 1.73 -10.37
C LEU A 39 -19.78 2.09 -11.41
N SER A 40 -21.02 1.71 -11.14
CA SER A 40 -22.18 2.01 -12.01
C SER A 40 -22.38 3.52 -12.20
N ARG A 41 -22.24 4.29 -11.11
CA ARG A 41 -22.27 5.76 -11.10
C ARG A 41 -21.13 6.35 -11.94
N ASN A 42 -19.91 5.83 -11.81
CA ASN A 42 -18.77 6.30 -12.60
C ASN A 42 -18.97 6.04 -14.10
N ARG A 43 -19.50 4.86 -14.46
CA ARG A 43 -19.87 4.54 -15.84
C ARG A 43 -20.93 5.49 -16.40
N LEU A 44 -21.96 5.83 -15.63
CA LEU A 44 -22.95 6.84 -15.99
C LEU A 44 -22.31 8.21 -16.24
N LYS A 45 -21.38 8.65 -15.38
CA LYS A 45 -20.61 9.89 -15.59
C LYS A 45 -19.82 9.90 -16.90
N THR A 46 -19.24 8.75 -17.29
CA THR A 46 -18.51 8.64 -18.56
C THR A 46 -19.45 8.68 -19.77
N LEU A 47 -20.60 8.01 -19.71
CA LEU A 47 -21.60 8.00 -20.80
C LEU A 47 -22.23 9.38 -21.01
N ARG A 48 -22.52 10.08 -19.91
CA ARG A 48 -23.04 11.45 -19.88
C ARG A 48 -22.21 12.42 -20.74
N ALA A 49 -20.88 12.31 -20.67
CA ALA A 49 -19.97 13.17 -21.45
C ALA A 49 -20.18 13.08 -22.97
N ARG A 50 -20.85 12.02 -23.46
CA ARG A 50 -21.18 11.82 -24.88
C ARG A 50 -22.58 12.32 -25.27
N LEU A 51 -23.50 12.43 -24.32
CA LEU A 51 -24.93 12.68 -24.59
C LEU A 51 -25.32 14.17 -24.53
N ARG A 52 -24.57 15.01 -23.80
CA ARG A 52 -24.80 16.48 -23.67
C ARG A 52 -26.26 16.85 -23.35
N ASP A 53 -26.86 16.16 -22.38
CA ASP A 53 -28.23 16.37 -21.92
C ASP A 53 -28.21 16.98 -20.50
N GLU A 54 -28.76 18.18 -20.34
CA GLU A 54 -28.75 18.91 -19.06
C GLU A 54 -29.61 18.26 -17.97
N GLU A 55 -30.70 17.59 -18.33
CA GLU A 55 -31.59 16.93 -17.36
C GLU A 55 -30.92 15.66 -16.84
N LEU A 56 -30.29 14.89 -17.74
CA LEU A 56 -29.42 13.78 -17.39
C LEU A 56 -28.24 14.23 -16.53
N ASP A 57 -27.63 15.38 -16.85
CA ASP A 57 -26.51 15.94 -16.08
C ASP A 57 -26.91 16.20 -14.62
N ARG A 58 -28.08 16.79 -14.40
CA ARG A 58 -28.63 17.04 -13.05
C ARG A 58 -28.91 15.74 -12.33
N ALA A 59 -29.59 14.79 -12.98
CA ALA A 59 -29.93 13.49 -12.37
C ALA A 59 -28.68 12.70 -11.96
N VAL A 60 -27.66 12.64 -12.82
CA VAL A 60 -26.38 11.97 -12.52
C VAL A 60 -25.63 12.68 -11.37
N SER A 61 -25.69 14.02 -11.30
CA SER A 61 -25.05 14.77 -10.22
C SER A 61 -25.73 14.53 -8.87
N THR A 62 -27.06 14.44 -8.83
CA THR A 62 -27.80 14.05 -7.63
C THR A 62 -27.47 12.62 -7.18
N LEU A 63 -27.41 11.68 -8.13
CA LEU A 63 -27.00 10.31 -7.85
C LEU A 63 -25.58 10.25 -7.29
N ASP A 64 -24.68 11.10 -7.79
CA ASP A 64 -23.30 11.14 -7.33
C ASP A 64 -23.17 11.55 -5.87
N ILE A 65 -23.85 12.63 -5.48
CA ILE A 65 -23.88 13.11 -4.09
C ILE A 65 -24.51 12.07 -3.18
N ALA A 66 -25.63 11.47 -3.58
CA ALA A 66 -26.32 10.45 -2.78
C ALA A 66 -25.44 9.20 -2.58
N THR A 67 -24.78 8.74 -3.65
CA THR A 67 -23.88 7.57 -3.60
C THR A 67 -22.66 7.85 -2.73
N ALA A 68 -22.04 9.03 -2.84
CA ALA A 68 -20.92 9.42 -1.99
C ALA A 68 -21.31 9.47 -0.50
N ARG A 69 -22.49 10.03 -0.18
CA ARG A 69 -23.01 10.04 1.20
C ARG A 69 -23.26 8.63 1.74
N LEU A 70 -23.83 7.75 0.92
CA LEU A 70 -24.08 6.36 1.30
C LEU A 70 -22.76 5.61 1.53
N GLN A 71 -21.78 5.80 0.64
CA GLN A 71 -20.45 5.22 0.78
C GLN A 71 -19.80 5.65 2.10
N SER A 72 -19.76 6.96 2.39
CA SER A 72 -19.18 7.47 3.64
C SER A 72 -19.91 6.94 4.88
N ALA A 73 -21.24 6.84 4.84
CA ALA A 73 -22.02 6.31 5.96
C ALA A 73 -21.69 4.83 6.24
N VAL A 74 -21.58 4.00 5.20
CA VAL A 74 -21.22 2.59 5.37
C VAL A 74 -19.76 2.38 5.75
N MET A 75 -18.85 3.21 5.25
CA MET A 75 -17.46 3.13 5.71
C MET A 75 -17.38 3.41 7.21
N ARG A 76 -18.08 4.45 7.71
CA ARG A 76 -18.14 4.77 9.14
C ARG A 76 -18.67 3.63 10.01
N THR A 77 -19.65 2.84 9.55
CA THR A 77 -20.16 1.71 10.34
C THR A 77 -19.17 0.55 10.47
N ARG A 78 -18.14 0.51 9.62
CA ARG A 78 -17.07 -0.51 9.61
C ARG A 78 -15.78 -0.04 10.29
N MET A 79 -15.67 1.26 10.55
CA MET A 79 -14.52 1.85 11.20
C MET A 79 -14.34 1.28 12.61
N GLN A 80 -13.08 1.15 13.00
CA GLN A 80 -12.69 0.75 14.33
C GLN A 80 -11.50 1.60 14.80
N PRO A 81 -11.43 1.97 16.09
CA PRO A 81 -10.25 2.60 16.64
C PRO A 81 -9.00 1.74 16.42
N VAL A 82 -7.94 2.36 15.92
CA VAL A 82 -6.62 1.72 15.71
C VAL A 82 -6.02 1.23 17.03
N GLY A 83 -6.43 1.84 18.15
CA GLY A 83 -6.02 1.51 19.51
C GLY A 83 -6.19 0.04 19.89
N LYS A 84 -7.14 -0.69 19.28
CA LYS A 84 -7.28 -2.14 19.52
C LYS A 84 -6.01 -2.90 19.12
N VAL A 85 -5.34 -2.49 18.04
CA VAL A 85 -4.06 -3.08 17.62
C VAL A 85 -2.91 -2.53 18.47
N PHE A 86 -2.91 -1.23 18.76
CA PHE A 86 -1.86 -0.60 19.56
C PHE A 86 -1.76 -1.18 20.97
N SER A 87 -2.87 -1.67 21.54
CA SER A 87 -2.92 -2.29 22.87
C SER A 87 -1.92 -3.43 23.09
N ARG A 88 -1.48 -4.11 22.02
CA ARG A 88 -0.52 -5.23 22.09
C ARG A 88 0.94 -4.78 22.07
N PHE A 89 1.22 -3.59 21.55
CA PHE A 89 2.58 -3.12 21.28
C PHE A 89 3.39 -2.81 22.54
N PRO A 90 2.84 -2.26 23.64
CA PRO A 90 3.59 -2.07 24.88
C PRO A 90 4.16 -3.37 25.47
N LYS A 91 3.50 -4.51 25.24
CA LYS A 91 4.04 -5.81 25.65
C LYS A 91 5.20 -6.22 24.75
N VAL A 92 5.00 -6.17 23.44
CA VAL A 92 6.03 -6.55 22.45
C VAL A 92 7.29 -5.70 22.60
N ALA A 93 7.13 -4.38 22.75
CA ALA A 93 8.26 -3.46 22.94
C ALA A 93 9.06 -3.78 24.20
N ARG A 94 8.39 -4.03 25.33
CA ARG A 94 9.04 -4.43 26.59
C ARG A 94 9.78 -5.76 26.46
N ASP A 95 9.17 -6.75 25.80
CA ASP A 95 9.78 -8.07 25.61
C ASP A 95 11.05 -7.98 24.74
N VAL A 96 11.00 -7.21 23.64
CA VAL A 96 12.15 -6.96 22.76
C VAL A 96 13.23 -6.17 23.49
N ALA A 97 12.89 -5.07 24.16
CA ALA A 97 13.84 -4.25 24.91
C ALA A 97 14.56 -5.08 26.00
N ARG A 98 13.83 -5.91 26.74
CA ARG A 98 14.41 -6.82 27.74
C ARG A 98 15.36 -7.84 27.12
N SER A 99 14.98 -8.44 25.98
CA SER A 99 15.83 -9.42 25.29
C SER A 99 17.16 -8.81 24.80
N LEU A 100 17.14 -7.54 24.41
CA LEU A 100 18.30 -6.81 23.92
C LEU A 100 19.03 -5.99 25.01
N LYS A 101 18.55 -6.06 26.26
CA LYS A 101 19.06 -5.28 27.41
C LYS A 101 19.07 -3.76 27.16
N LYS A 102 18.05 -3.26 26.47
CA LYS A 102 17.83 -1.82 26.24
C LYS A 102 16.72 -1.29 27.14
N GLU A 103 16.78 0.01 27.44
CA GLU A 103 15.76 0.74 28.19
C GLU A 103 14.97 1.59 27.19
N VAL A 104 13.68 1.32 27.01
CA VAL A 104 12.83 1.99 26.01
C VAL A 104 11.46 2.29 26.59
N ASP A 105 10.97 3.52 26.35
CA ASP A 105 9.59 3.91 26.54
C ASP A 105 8.85 3.93 25.19
N LEU A 106 7.62 3.41 25.17
CA LEU A 106 6.76 3.38 23.98
C LEU A 106 5.55 4.29 24.22
N GLU A 107 5.53 5.42 23.53
CA GLU A 107 4.43 6.37 23.53
C GLU A 107 3.43 6.05 22.42
N LEU A 108 2.13 6.00 22.77
CA LEU A 108 1.03 5.78 21.83
C LEU A 108 0.17 7.03 21.74
N ILE A 109 0.06 7.62 20.55
CA ILE A 109 -0.74 8.84 20.30
C ILE A 109 -1.81 8.55 19.24
N GLY A 110 -3.02 9.07 19.44
CA GLY A 110 -4.09 8.95 18.45
C GLY A 110 -4.70 7.56 18.34
N ALA A 111 -4.71 6.79 19.43
CA ALA A 111 -5.28 5.44 19.50
C ALA A 111 -6.80 5.41 19.20
N GLU A 112 -7.48 6.55 19.37
CA GLU A 112 -8.87 6.80 19.02
C GLU A 112 -9.11 6.96 17.52
N THR A 113 -8.06 7.16 16.72
CA THR A 113 -8.18 7.33 15.27
C THR A 113 -8.86 6.12 14.65
N GLU A 114 -9.93 6.40 13.91
CA GLU A 114 -10.78 5.40 13.28
C GLU A 114 -10.21 4.95 11.92
N LEU A 115 -10.15 3.64 11.70
CA LEU A 115 -9.70 3.05 10.44
C LEU A 115 -10.53 1.81 10.08
N ASP A 116 -10.60 1.47 8.81
CA ASP A 116 -11.27 0.26 8.34
C ASP A 116 -10.75 -0.98 9.06
N ARG A 117 -11.66 -1.84 9.52
CA ARG A 117 -11.29 -3.06 10.23
C ARG A 117 -10.26 -3.91 9.49
N ASN A 118 -10.38 -4.09 8.17
CA ASN A 118 -9.43 -4.93 7.43
C ASN A 118 -8.06 -4.24 7.34
N LEU A 119 -8.04 -2.91 7.19
CA LEU A 119 -6.78 -2.15 7.24
C LEU A 119 -6.12 -2.28 8.61
N VAL A 120 -6.89 -2.16 9.70
CA VAL A 120 -6.39 -2.34 11.08
C VAL A 120 -5.77 -3.73 11.26
N GLU A 121 -6.45 -4.78 10.83
CA GLU A 121 -5.92 -6.16 10.92
C GLU A 121 -4.69 -6.36 10.02
N ALA A 122 -4.66 -5.80 8.81
CA ALA A 122 -3.56 -5.96 7.86
C ALA A 122 -2.29 -5.16 8.25
N LEU A 123 -2.44 -4.02 8.92
CA LEU A 123 -1.34 -3.17 9.37
C LEU A 123 -0.68 -3.64 10.67
N ALA A 124 -1.30 -4.58 11.40
CA ALA A 124 -0.77 -5.08 12.67
C ALA A 124 0.67 -5.62 12.53
N ASP A 125 0.92 -6.57 11.62
CA ASP A 125 2.26 -7.16 11.47
C ASP A 125 3.31 -6.15 10.97
N PRO A 126 3.03 -5.32 9.93
CA PRO A 126 3.92 -4.23 9.52
C PRO A 126 4.35 -3.31 10.65
N LEU A 127 3.40 -2.86 11.48
CA LEU A 127 3.68 -1.94 12.59
C LEU A 127 4.50 -2.61 13.71
N VAL A 128 4.19 -3.87 14.06
CA VAL A 128 5.02 -4.65 15.00
C VAL A 128 6.47 -4.69 14.52
N HIS A 129 6.66 -4.93 13.23
CA HIS A 129 8.00 -5.04 12.66
C HIS A 129 8.74 -3.70 12.70
N LEU A 130 8.08 -2.59 12.37
CA LEU A 130 8.68 -1.25 12.45
C LEU A 130 9.06 -0.87 13.89
N VAL A 131 8.17 -1.12 14.87
CA VAL A 131 8.46 -0.89 16.29
C VAL A 131 9.63 -1.74 16.76
N ARG A 132 9.70 -3.01 16.31
CA ARG A 132 10.83 -3.89 16.63
C ARG A 132 12.13 -3.35 16.04
N ASN A 133 12.14 -2.88 14.80
CA ASN A 133 13.34 -2.32 14.17
C ASN A 133 13.81 -1.03 14.86
N ALA A 134 12.86 -0.18 15.27
CA ALA A 134 13.17 0.99 16.09
C ALA A 134 13.90 0.59 17.37
N ILE A 135 13.45 -0.46 18.07
CA ILE A 135 14.11 -0.92 19.31
C ILE A 135 15.43 -1.67 19.05
N ASP A 136 15.48 -2.55 18.04
CA ASP A 136 16.64 -3.40 17.77
C ASP A 136 17.79 -2.62 17.11
N HIS A 137 17.48 -1.82 16.10
CA HIS A 137 18.49 -1.14 15.28
C HIS A 137 18.51 0.38 15.45
N GLY A 138 17.39 1.00 15.83
CA GLY A 138 17.32 2.44 16.08
C GLY A 138 17.94 2.83 17.41
N VAL A 139 17.30 2.43 18.52
CA VAL A 139 17.70 2.81 19.88
C VAL A 139 19.05 2.19 20.25
N GLU A 140 19.99 3.00 20.71
CA GLU A 140 21.33 2.56 21.12
C GLU A 140 21.31 1.88 22.51
N MET A 141 22.45 1.30 22.92
CA MET A 141 22.58 0.81 24.29
C MET A 141 22.54 1.97 25.30
N PRO A 142 21.97 1.77 26.51
CA PRO A 142 21.85 2.83 27.53
C PRO A 142 23.15 3.59 27.77
N ASP A 143 24.26 2.86 27.94
CA ASP A 143 25.57 3.47 28.23
C ASP A 143 26.12 4.28 27.04
N LEU A 144 25.82 3.86 25.80
CA LEU A 144 26.22 4.59 24.59
C LEU A 144 25.41 5.88 24.43
N ARG A 145 24.12 5.87 24.83
CA ARG A 145 23.26 7.05 24.81
C ARG A 145 23.76 8.11 25.78
N GLU A 146 24.10 7.70 27.00
CA GLU A 146 24.68 8.61 28.01
C GLU A 146 26.01 9.20 27.53
N ALA A 147 26.88 8.39 26.91
CA ALA A 147 28.13 8.87 26.33
C ALA A 147 27.94 9.89 25.18
N GLN A 148 26.79 9.83 24.49
CA GLN A 148 26.41 10.75 23.42
C GLN A 148 25.57 11.93 23.92
N GLY A 149 25.35 12.06 25.24
CA GLY A 149 24.55 13.14 25.84
C GLY A 149 23.03 12.98 25.66
N LYS A 150 22.56 11.78 25.30
CA LYS A 150 21.14 11.45 25.12
C LYS A 150 20.58 10.83 26.40
N PRO A 151 19.25 10.92 26.65
CA PRO A 151 18.62 10.23 27.78
C PRO A 151 18.88 8.72 27.73
N ARG A 152 19.19 8.13 28.89
CA ARG A 152 19.46 6.70 29.04
C ARG A 152 18.33 5.82 28.50
N MET A 153 17.09 6.22 28.79
CA MET A 153 15.88 5.60 28.24
C MET A 153 15.63 6.13 26.81
N GLY A 154 15.55 5.24 25.84
CA GLY A 154 15.16 5.57 24.46
C GLY A 154 13.66 5.81 24.35
N HIS A 155 13.26 6.67 23.41
CA HIS A 155 11.86 7.00 23.16
C HIS A 155 11.43 6.49 21.79
N VAL A 156 10.41 5.64 21.76
CA VAL A 156 9.73 5.24 20.52
C VAL A 156 8.31 5.75 20.57
N ARG A 157 7.89 6.47 19.55
CA ARG A 157 6.54 7.00 19.40
C ARG A 157 5.84 6.29 18.25
N LEU A 158 4.63 5.81 18.52
CA LEU A 158 3.68 5.38 17.50
C LEU A 158 2.47 6.30 17.54
N SER A 159 2.26 7.06 16.46
CA SER A 159 1.13 7.98 16.33
C SER A 159 0.24 7.60 15.15
N ALA A 160 -1.05 7.86 15.28
CA ALA A 160 -2.00 7.79 14.18
C ALA A 160 -2.80 9.09 14.14
N GLN A 161 -3.01 9.63 12.94
CA GLN A 161 -3.79 10.83 12.73
C GLN A 161 -4.53 10.76 11.40
N GLN A 162 -5.76 11.27 11.38
CA GLN A 162 -6.49 11.47 10.14
C GLN A 162 -6.04 12.77 9.44
N GLU A 163 -5.64 12.65 8.17
CA GLU A 163 -5.26 13.75 7.28
C GLU A 163 -6.14 13.70 6.02
N GLY A 164 -7.29 14.40 6.08
CA GLY A 164 -8.26 14.40 4.98
C GLY A 164 -8.83 13.00 4.73
N ASP A 165 -8.62 12.48 3.51
CA ASP A 165 -9.07 11.15 3.07
C ASP A 165 -8.06 10.02 3.40
N TYR A 166 -6.96 10.36 4.06
CA TYR A 166 -5.93 9.40 4.47
C TYR A 166 -5.83 9.34 5.99
N VAL A 167 -5.38 8.19 6.49
CA VAL A 167 -4.83 8.05 7.84
C VAL A 167 -3.31 7.95 7.70
N SER A 168 -2.63 8.88 8.37
CA SER A 168 -1.18 8.86 8.56
C SER A 168 -0.88 8.10 9.85
N ILE A 169 -0.05 7.07 9.75
CA ILE A 169 0.49 6.33 10.89
C ILE A 169 2.00 6.50 10.86
N GLU A 170 2.57 6.91 11.99
CA GLU A 170 3.98 7.23 12.10
C GLU A 170 4.64 6.41 13.20
N VAL A 171 5.81 5.85 12.89
CA VAL A 171 6.71 5.21 13.85
C VAL A 171 7.98 6.06 13.90
N GLN A 172 8.24 6.68 15.04
CA GLN A 172 9.40 7.53 15.27
C GLN A 172 10.24 6.97 16.41
N ASP A 173 11.57 7.00 16.26
CA ASP A 173 12.53 6.72 17.32
C ASP A 173 13.50 7.88 17.48
N ASP A 174 14.07 8.02 18.68
CA ASP A 174 15.13 8.98 18.99
C ASP A 174 16.52 8.32 18.98
N GLY A 175 16.70 7.27 18.18
CA GLY A 175 17.89 6.43 18.14
C GLY A 175 19.07 7.04 17.38
N ALA A 176 19.98 6.19 16.91
CA ALA A 176 21.18 6.60 16.20
C ALA A 176 20.90 7.16 14.78
N GLY A 177 19.68 6.99 14.29
CA GLY A 177 19.34 7.21 12.90
C GLY A 177 19.99 6.19 11.97
N ILE A 178 19.72 6.33 10.68
CA ILE A 178 20.14 5.41 9.64
C ILE A 178 21.25 6.08 8.84
N ASP A 179 22.42 5.44 8.83
CA ASP A 179 23.59 5.91 8.11
C ASP A 179 23.47 5.58 6.60
N PRO A 180 23.30 6.60 5.73
CA PRO A 180 23.13 6.37 4.29
C PRO A 180 24.35 5.74 3.64
N GLU A 181 25.56 6.05 4.13
CA GLU A 181 26.82 5.51 3.60
C GLU A 181 26.96 4.02 3.93
N LYS A 182 26.58 3.62 5.15
CA LYS A 182 26.53 2.20 5.53
C LYS A 182 25.49 1.42 4.72
N LEU A 183 24.32 2.02 4.47
CA LEU A 183 23.31 1.38 3.61
C LEU A 183 23.85 1.18 2.20
N ARG A 184 24.45 2.21 1.61
CA ARG A 184 25.06 2.17 0.28
C ARG A 184 26.16 1.11 0.20
N ALA A 185 27.08 1.09 1.16
CA ALA A 185 28.15 0.10 1.21
C ALA A 185 27.62 -1.33 1.32
N LYS A 186 26.60 -1.56 2.16
CA LYS A 186 25.99 -2.87 2.37
C LYS A 186 25.17 -3.33 1.16
N ALA A 187 24.47 -2.42 0.48
CA ALA A 187 23.76 -2.72 -0.75
C ALA A 187 24.73 -3.15 -1.87
N ARG A 188 25.89 -2.50 -1.94
CA ARG A 188 26.97 -2.85 -2.88
C ARG A 188 27.61 -4.20 -2.54
N GLU A 189 27.92 -4.46 -1.28
CA GLU A 189 28.47 -5.75 -0.82
C GLU A 189 27.53 -6.92 -1.14
N LYS A 190 26.23 -6.71 -1.00
CA LYS A 190 25.19 -7.69 -1.34
C LYS A 190 24.91 -7.81 -2.85
N GLY A 191 25.57 -7.01 -3.70
CA GLY A 191 25.33 -7.01 -5.14
C GLY A 191 23.94 -6.52 -5.56
N LEU A 192 23.25 -5.77 -4.71
CA LEU A 192 21.89 -5.27 -4.99
C LEU A 192 21.89 -4.02 -5.88
N ILE A 193 23.01 -3.29 -5.89
CA ILE A 193 23.23 -2.10 -6.71
C ILE A 193 24.66 -2.14 -7.27
N ASP A 194 24.83 -1.63 -8.48
CA ASP A 194 26.14 -1.48 -9.11
C ASP A 194 26.93 -0.30 -8.48
N PRO A 195 28.27 -0.36 -8.50
CA PRO A 195 29.10 0.68 -7.89
C PRO A 195 28.89 2.08 -8.47
N GLU A 196 28.59 2.19 -9.76
CA GLU A 196 28.36 3.48 -10.41
C GLU A 196 27.01 4.08 -10.03
N ALA A 197 25.93 3.29 -10.02
CA ALA A 197 24.65 3.78 -9.54
C ALA A 197 24.71 4.13 -8.06
N ALA A 198 25.39 3.32 -7.24
CA ALA A 198 25.56 3.59 -5.81
C ALA A 198 26.16 4.97 -5.53
N ALA A 199 27.15 5.39 -6.34
CA ALA A 199 27.80 6.69 -6.20
C ALA A 199 26.92 7.89 -6.61
N ARG A 200 25.86 7.66 -7.38
CA ARG A 200 24.93 8.72 -7.84
C ARG A 200 23.76 8.95 -6.89
N LEU A 201 23.52 8.03 -5.94
CA LEU A 201 22.39 8.13 -5.01
C LEU A 201 22.60 9.26 -4.01
N SER A 202 21.60 10.13 -3.88
CA SER A 202 21.46 11.06 -2.78
C SER A 202 21.27 10.32 -1.44
N SER A 203 21.43 11.05 -0.33
CA SER A 203 21.22 10.48 1.01
C SER A 203 19.79 9.95 1.20
N GLU A 204 18.79 10.65 0.65
CA GLU A 204 17.37 10.24 0.72
C GLU A 204 17.12 8.95 -0.07
N GLU A 205 17.64 8.87 -1.30
CA GLU A 205 17.54 7.65 -2.11
C GLU A 205 18.29 6.47 -1.48
N CYS A 206 19.38 6.73 -0.76
CA CYS A 206 20.08 5.69 -0.01
C CYS A 206 19.22 5.10 1.11
N LEU A 207 18.36 5.90 1.77
CA LEU A 207 17.43 5.38 2.77
C LEU A 207 16.42 4.41 2.15
N HIS A 208 16.00 4.63 0.89
CA HIS A 208 15.09 3.74 0.18
C HIS A 208 15.69 2.36 -0.12
N LEU A 209 17.02 2.20 -0.07
CA LEU A 209 17.68 0.91 -0.25
C LEU A 209 17.24 -0.14 0.78
N VAL A 210 16.75 0.27 1.95
CA VAL A 210 16.23 -0.65 2.98
C VAL A 210 15.07 -1.49 2.47
N PHE A 211 14.30 -0.98 1.51
CA PHE A 211 13.14 -1.66 0.92
C PHE A 211 13.51 -2.60 -0.23
N LEU A 212 14.79 -2.67 -0.64
CA LEU A 212 15.20 -3.58 -1.70
C LEU A 212 15.02 -5.04 -1.25
N PRO A 213 14.41 -5.90 -2.09
CA PRO A 213 14.35 -7.34 -1.82
C PRO A 213 15.75 -7.89 -1.55
N GLY A 214 15.90 -8.69 -0.48
CA GLY A 214 17.20 -9.24 -0.10
C GLY A 214 18.10 -8.31 0.73
N PHE A 215 17.71 -7.04 0.94
CA PHE A 215 18.49 -6.13 1.79
C PHE A 215 18.44 -6.53 3.27
N SER A 216 17.25 -6.86 3.78
CA SER A 216 17.02 -7.16 5.20
C SER A 216 17.09 -8.66 5.56
N THR A 217 17.74 -9.48 4.74
CA THR A 217 17.91 -10.93 4.98
C THR A 217 18.83 -11.22 6.16
N LYS A 218 18.33 -11.08 7.40
CA LYS A 218 18.88 -11.80 8.56
C LYS A 218 18.14 -13.14 8.69
N GLN A 219 18.90 -14.23 8.66
CA GLN A 219 18.51 -15.63 8.82
C GLN A 219 18.05 -16.01 10.24
N GLN A 220 17.31 -15.16 10.95
CA GLN A 220 16.68 -15.57 12.20
C GLN A 220 15.17 -15.64 12.03
N VAL A 221 14.70 -16.86 11.81
CA VAL A 221 13.31 -17.25 12.05
C VAL A 221 13.04 -16.98 13.53
N THR A 222 12.56 -15.78 13.86
CA THR A 222 12.16 -15.50 15.24
C THR A 222 10.77 -16.08 15.48
N ASP A 223 10.60 -16.73 16.63
CA ASP A 223 9.49 -17.60 17.04
C ASP A 223 8.07 -16.99 16.99
N ILE A 224 7.94 -15.71 16.64
CA ILE A 224 6.69 -14.95 16.78
C ILE A 224 5.96 -14.76 15.42
N SER A 225 6.57 -15.10 14.27
CA SER A 225 5.88 -14.96 12.97
C SER A 225 6.27 -15.91 11.82
N GLY A 226 7.22 -16.83 12.01
CA GLY A 226 7.44 -17.97 11.11
C GLY A 226 7.83 -17.65 9.64
N ARG A 227 8.06 -16.39 9.29
CA ARG A 227 8.57 -15.96 7.97
C ARG A 227 9.60 -14.86 8.23
N GLY A 228 10.75 -14.92 7.57
CA GLY A 228 11.70 -13.81 7.59
C GLY A 228 10.98 -12.56 7.07
N VAL A 229 10.75 -11.58 7.95
CA VAL A 229 10.08 -10.33 7.56
C VAL A 229 11.17 -9.31 7.31
N GLY A 230 11.35 -8.91 6.05
CA GLY A 230 12.18 -7.79 5.67
C GLY A 230 11.35 -6.52 5.47
N MET A 231 12.05 -5.40 5.25
CA MET A 231 11.42 -4.12 4.91
C MET A 231 10.73 -4.13 3.54
N ASP A 232 11.19 -4.97 2.62
CA ASP A 232 10.52 -5.29 1.36
C ASP A 232 9.11 -5.86 1.60
N VAL A 233 8.96 -6.82 2.51
CA VAL A 233 7.65 -7.41 2.85
C VAL A 233 6.71 -6.38 3.47
N VAL A 234 7.22 -5.51 4.34
CA VAL A 234 6.44 -4.41 4.93
C VAL A 234 5.96 -3.45 3.85
N GLN A 235 6.85 -3.04 2.94
CA GLN A 235 6.49 -2.15 1.84
C GLN A 235 5.45 -2.79 0.91
N SER A 236 5.62 -4.06 0.51
CA SER A 236 4.65 -4.77 -0.32
C SER A 236 3.28 -4.85 0.33
N ARG A 237 3.21 -5.18 1.63
CA ARG A 237 1.93 -5.21 2.36
C ARG A 237 1.25 -3.84 2.41
N ILE A 238 2.01 -2.77 2.61
CA ILE A 238 1.44 -1.41 2.62
C ILE A 238 0.92 -1.03 1.23
N ARG A 239 1.65 -1.39 0.16
CA ARG A 239 1.21 -1.18 -1.23
C ARG A 239 -0.05 -1.98 -1.58
N GLU A 240 -0.18 -3.23 -1.11
CA GLU A 240 -1.40 -4.04 -1.27
C GLU A 240 -2.64 -3.35 -0.68
N LEU A 241 -2.46 -2.54 0.36
CA LEU A 241 -3.52 -1.73 0.97
C LEU A 241 -3.74 -0.39 0.26
N SER A 242 -3.17 -0.20 -0.93
CA SER A 242 -3.13 1.09 -1.64
C SER A 242 -2.50 2.22 -0.81
N GLY A 243 -1.64 1.85 0.14
CA GLY A 243 -0.91 2.78 0.99
C GLY A 243 0.48 3.09 0.46
N GLN A 244 1.11 4.07 1.09
CA GLN A 244 2.49 4.48 0.83
C GLN A 244 3.29 4.46 2.13
N ILE A 245 4.58 4.12 2.05
CA ILE A 245 5.52 4.22 3.16
C ILE A 245 6.68 5.12 2.74
N GLN A 246 7.03 6.05 3.61
CA GLN A 246 8.16 6.96 3.47
C GLN A 246 9.07 6.83 4.69
N ILE A 247 10.36 7.10 4.49
CA ILE A 247 11.37 7.05 5.53
C ILE A 247 12.11 8.39 5.58
N GLN A 248 12.28 8.91 6.79
CA GLN A 248 13.08 10.09 7.08
C GLN A 248 14.00 9.73 8.23
N SER A 249 15.29 10.02 8.13
CA SER A 249 16.23 9.72 9.21
C SER A 249 17.40 10.69 9.20
N GLU A 250 17.84 11.07 10.39
CA GLU A 250 19.01 11.92 10.60
C GLU A 250 19.93 11.25 11.62
N LEU A 251 21.22 11.15 11.28
CA LEU A 251 22.24 10.55 12.14
C LEU A 251 22.29 11.23 13.51
N GLY A 252 22.24 10.43 14.57
CA GLY A 252 22.22 10.86 15.97
C GLY A 252 20.87 11.35 16.49
N ARG A 253 19.89 11.64 15.60
CA ARG A 253 18.56 12.14 15.99
C ARG A 253 17.44 11.11 15.89
N GLY A 254 17.65 10.04 15.13
CA GLY A 254 16.73 8.91 15.03
C GLY A 254 16.10 8.77 13.65
N SER A 255 15.00 8.02 13.60
CA SER A 255 14.32 7.66 12.35
C SER A 255 12.81 7.84 12.47
N ARG A 256 12.17 8.10 11.34
CA ARG A 256 10.73 8.31 11.19
C ARG A 256 10.24 7.56 9.97
N PHE A 257 9.32 6.62 10.19
CA PHE A 257 8.59 5.92 9.14
C PHE A 257 7.16 6.47 9.09
N LEU A 258 6.78 7.03 7.94
CA LEU A 258 5.44 7.57 7.71
C LEU A 258 4.68 6.65 6.76
N ILE A 259 3.57 6.09 7.23
CA ILE A 259 2.66 5.26 6.46
C ILE A 259 1.39 6.06 6.20
N ARG A 260 0.97 6.14 4.94
CA ARG A 260 -0.29 6.81 4.55
C ARG A 260 -1.20 5.78 3.90
N VAL A 261 -2.38 5.57 4.48
CA VAL A 261 -3.40 4.64 3.95
C VAL A 261 -4.72 5.36 3.71
N PRO A 262 -5.45 5.05 2.62
CA PRO A 262 -6.74 5.67 2.34
C PRO A 262 -7.83 5.19 3.31
N LEU A 263 -8.79 6.06 3.63
CA LEU A 263 -9.95 5.75 4.48
C LEU A 263 -11.06 4.99 3.75
N THR A 264 -11.08 5.04 2.42
CA THR A 264 -12.16 4.54 1.57
C THR A 264 -11.86 3.15 1.01
N LEU A 265 -12.88 2.52 0.42
CA LEU A 265 -12.65 1.43 -0.53
C LEU A 265 -11.60 1.88 -1.54
N ALA A 266 -10.55 1.09 -1.73
CA ALA A 266 -9.48 1.42 -2.64
C ALA A 266 -9.99 1.36 -4.10
N ILE A 267 -10.48 2.50 -4.57
CA ILE A 267 -10.83 2.75 -5.98
C ILE A 267 -9.54 3.15 -6.67
N LEU A 268 -9.13 2.34 -7.65
CA LEU A 268 -7.92 2.54 -8.42
C LEU A 268 -8.30 2.91 -9.85
N PRO A 269 -7.82 4.04 -10.41
CA PRO A 269 -7.91 4.26 -11.84
C PRO A 269 -6.99 3.28 -12.56
N THR A 270 -7.53 2.54 -13.53
CA THR A 270 -6.80 1.52 -14.28
C THR A 270 -6.96 1.70 -15.79
N LEU A 271 -6.00 1.18 -16.55
CA LEU A 271 -6.12 0.94 -17.98
C LEU A 271 -6.44 -0.55 -18.19
N LEU A 272 -7.59 -0.84 -18.78
CA LEU A 272 -7.99 -2.20 -19.12
C LEU A 272 -7.33 -2.62 -20.43
N VAL A 273 -6.63 -3.75 -20.38
CA VAL A 273 -5.94 -4.37 -21.51
C VAL A 273 -6.43 -5.80 -21.69
N GLN A 274 -6.34 -6.30 -22.92
CA GLN A 274 -6.75 -7.65 -23.26
C GLN A 274 -5.53 -8.50 -23.65
N ALA A 275 -5.53 -9.75 -23.20
CA ALA A 275 -4.64 -10.79 -23.68
C ALA A 275 -5.44 -12.10 -23.78
N GLY A 276 -5.54 -12.66 -24.98
CA GLY A 276 -6.45 -13.77 -25.22
C GLY A 276 -7.91 -13.33 -25.17
N GLU A 277 -8.72 -14.11 -24.45
CA GLU A 277 -10.13 -13.80 -24.19
C GLU A 277 -10.30 -12.98 -22.89
N ASP A 278 -9.24 -12.86 -22.10
CA ASP A 278 -9.26 -12.29 -20.76
C ASP A 278 -8.87 -10.81 -20.73
N VAL A 279 -9.42 -10.11 -19.74
CA VAL A 279 -9.17 -8.69 -19.49
C VAL A 279 -8.38 -8.53 -18.20
N TYR A 280 -7.35 -7.68 -18.27
CA TYR A 280 -6.45 -7.36 -17.16
C TYR A 280 -6.47 -5.85 -16.93
N ALA A 281 -6.22 -5.44 -15.68
CA ALA A 281 -6.17 -4.03 -15.29
C ALA A 281 -4.73 -3.62 -14.96
N LEU A 282 -4.26 -2.54 -15.58
CA LEU A 282 -2.98 -1.92 -15.25
C LEU A 282 -3.22 -0.65 -14.42
N PRO A 283 -2.57 -0.46 -13.26
CA PRO A 283 -2.67 0.79 -12.51
C PRO A 283 -2.29 1.98 -13.40
N LEU A 284 -3.21 2.94 -13.56
CA LEU A 284 -3.02 4.03 -14.52
C LEU A 284 -1.81 4.91 -14.16
N ALA A 285 -1.49 5.02 -12.87
CA ALA A 285 -0.31 5.70 -12.36
C ALA A 285 1.02 5.11 -12.86
N ARG A 286 1.02 3.88 -13.37
CA ARG A 286 2.21 3.20 -13.94
C ARG A 286 2.23 3.24 -15.46
N VAL A 287 1.18 3.75 -16.10
CA VAL A 287 1.07 3.84 -17.56
C VAL A 287 1.55 5.21 -18.04
N MET A 288 2.56 5.22 -18.90
CA MET A 288 3.09 6.45 -19.50
C MET A 288 2.37 6.82 -20.81
N GLU A 289 2.29 5.87 -21.74
CA GLU A 289 1.68 6.07 -23.05
C GLU A 289 1.28 4.73 -23.68
N VAL A 290 0.44 4.78 -24.72
CA VAL A 290 0.07 3.62 -25.54
C VAL A 290 0.56 3.86 -26.97
N LEU A 291 1.33 2.92 -27.50
CA LEU A 291 1.97 2.98 -28.81
C LEU A 291 1.44 1.87 -29.72
N HIS A 292 1.56 2.12 -31.02
CA HIS A 292 1.35 1.10 -32.04
C HIS A 292 2.61 1.00 -32.89
N ALA A 293 3.09 -0.22 -33.11
CA ALA A 293 4.30 -0.46 -33.89
C ALA A 293 4.11 -1.69 -34.79
N PRO A 294 4.53 -1.64 -36.06
CA PRO A 294 4.59 -2.83 -36.90
C PRO A 294 5.50 -3.88 -36.25
N ARG A 295 5.12 -5.16 -36.30
CA ARG A 295 5.96 -6.24 -35.75
C ARG A 295 7.33 -6.31 -36.42
N THR A 296 7.44 -5.83 -37.66
CA THR A 296 8.69 -5.73 -38.44
C THR A 296 9.64 -4.65 -37.94
N SER A 297 9.18 -3.69 -37.14
CA SER A 297 10.05 -2.66 -36.55
C SER A 297 10.68 -3.09 -35.22
N LEU A 298 10.45 -4.33 -34.78
CA LEU A 298 11.06 -4.87 -33.58
C LEU A 298 12.51 -5.29 -33.86
N GLY A 299 13.42 -4.80 -33.02
CA GLY A 299 14.76 -5.33 -32.91
C GLY A 299 14.82 -6.46 -31.89
N TRP A 300 15.96 -7.16 -31.86
CA TRP A 300 16.27 -8.16 -30.84
C TRP A 300 17.58 -7.80 -30.18
N PHE A 301 17.59 -7.75 -28.85
CA PHE A 301 18.80 -7.51 -28.06
C PHE A 301 18.81 -8.48 -26.88
N ASP A 302 19.89 -9.23 -26.74
CA ASP A 302 20.08 -10.24 -25.68
C ASP A 302 18.89 -11.21 -25.53
N GLY A 303 18.39 -11.71 -26.67
CA GLY A 303 17.25 -12.64 -26.72
C GLY A 303 15.88 -12.01 -26.42
N ARG A 304 15.80 -10.69 -26.18
CA ARG A 304 14.56 -9.97 -25.90
C ARG A 304 14.16 -9.07 -27.06
N ALA A 305 12.85 -8.97 -27.30
CA ALA A 305 12.32 -8.02 -28.27
C ALA A 305 12.48 -6.60 -27.74
N VAL A 306 12.95 -5.69 -28.59
CA VAL A 306 13.12 -4.28 -28.27
C VAL A 306 12.48 -3.42 -29.35
N LEU A 307 11.88 -2.30 -28.95
CA LEU A 307 11.43 -1.27 -29.88
C LEU A 307 12.47 -0.15 -29.90
N ASP A 308 13.08 0.08 -31.06
CA ASP A 308 13.99 1.20 -31.24
C ASP A 308 13.20 2.51 -31.30
N ARG A 309 13.41 3.38 -30.31
CA ARG A 309 12.96 4.77 -30.34
C ARG A 309 14.21 5.60 -30.53
N ARG A 310 14.18 6.57 -31.45
CA ARG A 310 15.30 7.44 -31.86
C ARG A 310 16.30 7.87 -30.76
N SER A 311 15.85 7.99 -29.50
CA SER A 311 16.68 8.38 -28.35
C SER A 311 16.99 7.27 -27.33
N HIS A 312 16.31 6.12 -27.36
CA HIS A 312 16.50 5.00 -26.43
C HIS A 312 15.79 3.72 -26.90
N THR A 313 16.39 2.55 -26.66
CA THR A 313 15.75 1.25 -26.88
C THR A 313 14.75 0.93 -25.77
N LEU A 314 13.52 0.59 -26.13
CA LEU A 314 12.49 0.19 -25.17
C LEU A 314 12.38 -1.35 -25.13
N PRO A 315 12.74 -2.02 -24.02
CA PRO A 315 12.56 -3.47 -23.91
C PRO A 315 11.08 -3.83 -23.87
N LEU A 316 10.70 -4.92 -24.54
CA LEU A 316 9.32 -5.38 -24.63
C LEU A 316 9.11 -6.69 -23.88
N VAL A 317 7.96 -6.79 -23.21
CA VAL A 317 7.43 -8.01 -22.61
C VAL A 317 6.10 -8.30 -23.29
N ASP A 318 5.91 -9.53 -23.80
CA ASP A 318 4.63 -9.95 -24.37
C ASP A 318 3.73 -10.50 -23.26
N LEU A 319 2.55 -9.88 -23.06
CA LEU A 319 1.65 -10.27 -22.00
C LEU A 319 1.11 -11.70 -22.19
N ARG A 320 0.82 -12.14 -23.42
CA ARG A 320 0.38 -13.52 -23.66
C ARG A 320 1.49 -14.49 -23.34
N GLN A 321 2.71 -14.22 -23.78
CA GLN A 321 3.86 -15.05 -23.45
C GLN A 321 4.10 -15.11 -21.93
N TRP A 322 3.96 -13.99 -21.22
CA TRP A 322 4.10 -13.95 -19.77
C TRP A 322 3.01 -14.75 -19.04
N LEU A 323 1.81 -14.85 -19.62
CA LEU A 323 0.68 -15.63 -19.11
C LEU A 323 0.70 -17.11 -19.54
N ASP A 324 1.75 -17.58 -20.22
CA ASP A 324 1.80 -18.89 -20.88
C ASP A 324 0.64 -19.13 -21.86
N VAL A 325 0.14 -18.05 -22.47
CA VAL A 325 -0.89 -18.07 -23.52
C VAL A 325 -0.23 -17.96 -24.89
N THR A 326 -0.81 -18.62 -25.89
CA THR A 326 -0.28 -18.60 -27.26
C THR A 326 -0.21 -17.15 -27.79
N PRO A 327 0.98 -16.64 -28.18
CA PRO A 327 1.13 -15.27 -28.67
C PRO A 327 0.24 -14.98 -29.89
N ALA A 328 -0.29 -13.76 -29.97
CA ALA A 328 -1.10 -13.35 -31.11
C ALA A 328 -0.23 -13.14 -32.35
N ALA A 329 -0.61 -13.71 -33.49
CA ALA A 329 0.02 -13.45 -34.78
C ALA A 329 -0.50 -12.13 -35.38
N SER A 330 -0.26 -11.00 -34.70
CA SER A 330 -0.61 -9.67 -35.21
C SER A 330 0.57 -9.01 -35.93
N THR A 331 0.29 -8.36 -37.05
CA THR A 331 1.28 -7.56 -37.80
C THR A 331 1.48 -6.17 -37.20
N LEU A 332 0.49 -5.65 -36.47
CA LEU A 332 0.54 -4.40 -35.74
C LEU A 332 0.40 -4.68 -34.25
N LEU A 333 1.40 -4.30 -33.47
CA LEU A 333 1.45 -4.51 -32.04
C LEU A 333 0.89 -3.29 -31.32
N THR A 334 0.06 -3.53 -30.31
CA THR A 334 -0.33 -2.52 -29.33
C THR A 334 0.56 -2.65 -28.11
N ILE A 335 1.28 -1.58 -27.75
CA ILE A 335 2.31 -1.58 -26.70
C ILE A 335 1.93 -0.54 -25.65
N VAL A 336 1.77 -0.97 -24.40
CA VAL A 336 1.57 -0.07 -23.26
C VAL A 336 2.93 0.20 -22.62
N VAL A 337 3.39 1.44 -22.64
CA VAL A 337 4.66 1.83 -22.00
C VAL A 337 4.43 2.00 -20.50
N LEU A 338 5.14 1.20 -19.71
CA LEU A 338 5.01 1.14 -18.26
C LEU A 338 6.27 1.65 -17.57
N GLN A 339 6.09 2.27 -16.41
CA GLN A 339 7.16 2.68 -15.52
C GLN A 339 7.28 1.70 -14.34
N ALA A 340 8.46 1.13 -14.15
CA ALA A 340 8.83 0.25 -13.04
C ALA A 340 10.04 0.83 -12.29
N GLY A 341 9.77 1.61 -11.24
CA GLY A 341 10.78 2.44 -10.59
C GLY A 341 11.30 3.52 -11.55
N GLU A 342 12.62 3.58 -11.74
CA GLU A 342 13.27 4.46 -12.73
C GLU A 342 13.28 3.86 -14.16
N ALA A 343 13.04 2.55 -14.28
CA ALA A 343 13.10 1.85 -15.57
C ALA A 343 11.77 1.93 -16.32
N ARG A 344 11.85 1.85 -17.66
CA ARG A 344 10.69 1.81 -18.56
C ARG A 344 10.74 0.57 -19.43
N PHE A 345 9.59 -0.02 -19.69
CA PHE A 345 9.45 -1.13 -20.64
C PHE A 345 8.09 -1.06 -21.33
N GLY A 346 7.97 -1.71 -22.48
CA GLY A 346 6.71 -1.86 -23.19
C GLY A 346 6.07 -3.22 -22.88
N LEU A 347 4.79 -3.22 -22.54
CA LEU A 347 3.97 -4.42 -22.45
C LEU A 347 3.16 -4.57 -23.74
N VAL A 348 3.44 -5.61 -24.52
CA VAL A 348 2.67 -5.94 -25.72
C VAL A 348 1.37 -6.60 -25.28
N VAL A 349 0.24 -6.06 -25.75
CA VAL A 349 -1.11 -6.53 -25.44
C VAL A 349 -1.91 -6.69 -26.72
N ASP A 350 -2.98 -7.48 -26.69
CA ASP A 350 -3.84 -7.64 -27.89
C ASP A 350 -4.62 -6.36 -28.18
N GLN A 351 -5.15 -5.74 -27.12
CA GLN A 351 -5.97 -4.54 -27.25
C GLN A 351 -5.98 -3.74 -25.96
N VAL A 352 -6.03 -2.41 -26.09
CA VAL A 352 -6.39 -1.51 -24.99
C VAL A 352 -7.89 -1.23 -25.06
N ARG A 353 -8.63 -1.62 -24.02
CA ARG A 353 -10.09 -1.46 -23.94
C ARG A 353 -10.49 -0.06 -23.48
N GLY A 354 -9.68 0.57 -22.63
CA GLY A 354 -9.89 1.93 -22.17
C GLY A 354 -9.54 2.12 -20.70
N ARG A 355 -9.87 3.31 -20.18
CA ARG A 355 -9.66 3.66 -18.76
C ARG A 355 -10.91 3.35 -17.96
N GLU A 356 -10.75 2.75 -16.80
CA GLU A 356 -11.85 2.47 -15.88
C GLU A 356 -11.40 2.60 -14.42
N GLU A 357 -12.24 3.20 -13.58
CA GLU A 357 -12.05 3.18 -12.14
C GLU A 357 -12.59 1.87 -11.60
N VAL A 358 -11.77 1.14 -10.85
CA VAL A 358 -12.11 -0.22 -10.40
C VAL A 358 -11.88 -0.35 -8.89
N VAL A 359 -12.65 -1.19 -8.20
CA VAL A 359 -12.44 -1.45 -6.77
C VAL A 359 -11.47 -2.61 -6.63
N ILE A 360 -10.29 -2.38 -6.05
CA ILE A 360 -9.32 -3.46 -5.82
C ILE A 360 -9.80 -4.37 -4.69
N LYS A 361 -9.86 -5.67 -4.97
CA LYS A 361 -10.03 -6.72 -3.98
C LYS A 361 -8.70 -7.46 -3.82
N PRO A 362 -8.21 -7.64 -2.57
CA PRO A 362 -6.98 -8.38 -2.35
C PRO A 362 -7.16 -9.83 -2.79
N LEU A 363 -6.10 -10.44 -3.30
CA LEU A 363 -6.14 -11.83 -3.73
C LEU A 363 -6.39 -12.78 -2.54
N PRO A 364 -7.19 -13.86 -2.73
CA PRO A 364 -7.37 -14.91 -1.73
C PRO A 364 -6.04 -15.46 -1.23
N LYS A 365 -6.01 -15.99 0.00
CA LYS A 365 -4.79 -16.58 0.60
C LYS A 365 -4.09 -17.60 -0.30
N ALA A 366 -4.85 -18.40 -1.05
CA ALA A 366 -4.32 -19.39 -1.98
C ALA A 366 -3.54 -18.79 -3.16
N LEU A 367 -3.81 -17.53 -3.50
CA LEU A 367 -3.19 -16.79 -4.61
C LEU A 367 -2.20 -15.71 -4.11
N ARG A 368 -2.00 -15.59 -2.79
CA ARG A 368 -1.01 -14.65 -2.22
C ARG A 368 0.41 -15.13 -2.55
N GLY A 369 1.17 -14.28 -3.22
CA GLY A 369 2.54 -14.57 -3.65
C GLY A 369 2.67 -14.92 -5.13
N LEU A 370 1.56 -14.95 -5.89
CA LEU A 370 1.64 -14.95 -7.35
C LEU A 370 2.31 -13.66 -7.82
N ARG A 371 3.51 -13.80 -8.42
CA ARG A 371 4.25 -12.68 -8.98
C ARG A 371 3.47 -12.06 -10.14
N GLY A 372 3.56 -10.74 -10.27
CA GLY A 372 2.91 -10.00 -11.36
C GLY A 372 1.43 -9.70 -11.16
N TYR A 373 0.85 -9.99 -9.98
CA TYR A 373 -0.53 -9.66 -9.64
C TYR A 373 -0.64 -8.86 -8.34
N ALA A 374 -1.35 -7.74 -8.40
CA ALA A 374 -1.61 -6.86 -7.26
C ALA A 374 -2.99 -7.13 -6.60
N GLY A 375 -3.95 -7.67 -7.37
CA GLY A 375 -5.33 -7.80 -6.90
C GLY A 375 -6.26 -8.35 -7.96
N ALA A 376 -7.55 -8.39 -7.64
CA ALA A 376 -8.62 -8.65 -8.58
C ALA A 376 -9.68 -7.55 -8.51
N THR A 377 -10.47 -7.38 -9.55
CA THR A 377 -11.57 -6.42 -9.57
C THR A 377 -12.72 -6.89 -10.46
N LEU A 378 -13.88 -6.25 -10.28
CA LEU A 378 -15.03 -6.40 -11.17
C LEU A 378 -15.05 -5.19 -12.11
N ILE A 379 -14.99 -5.44 -13.42
CA ILE A 379 -15.07 -4.39 -14.43
C ILE A 379 -16.53 -4.14 -14.81
N GLY A 380 -16.82 -3.03 -15.48
CA GLY A 380 -18.17 -2.50 -15.66
C GLY A 380 -19.15 -3.39 -16.44
N ASP A 381 -18.67 -4.43 -17.12
CA ASP A 381 -19.50 -5.47 -17.75
C ASP A 381 -19.81 -6.67 -16.84
N GLY A 382 -19.38 -6.63 -15.57
CA GLY A 382 -19.62 -7.67 -14.57
C GLY A 382 -18.62 -8.82 -14.61
N ARG A 383 -17.63 -8.80 -15.50
CA ARG A 383 -16.54 -9.80 -15.50
C ARG A 383 -15.48 -9.46 -14.46
N MET A 384 -14.75 -10.48 -14.01
CA MET A 384 -13.56 -10.26 -13.18
C MET A 384 -12.36 -9.95 -14.07
N ALA A 385 -11.54 -9.01 -13.63
CA ALA A 385 -10.23 -8.71 -14.20
C ALA A 385 -9.16 -8.80 -13.10
N LEU A 386 -8.00 -9.35 -13.44
CA LEU A 386 -6.84 -9.35 -12.54
C LEU A 386 -6.08 -8.04 -12.70
N ILE A 387 -5.68 -7.44 -11.59
CA ILE A 387 -4.85 -6.24 -11.56
C ILE A 387 -3.39 -6.68 -11.60
N LEU A 388 -2.66 -6.26 -12.62
CA LEU A 388 -1.26 -6.62 -12.81
C LEU A 388 -0.33 -5.75 -11.96
N ASP A 389 0.63 -6.37 -11.30
CA ASP A 389 1.74 -5.70 -10.63
C ASP A 389 2.87 -5.45 -11.64
N VAL A 390 3.05 -4.18 -12.02
CA VAL A 390 4.02 -3.75 -13.03
C VAL A 390 5.46 -4.09 -12.64
N ASP A 391 5.79 -4.09 -11.34
CA ASP A 391 7.14 -4.44 -10.90
C ASP A 391 7.40 -5.94 -11.07
N GLY A 392 6.37 -6.78 -10.88
CA GLY A 392 6.42 -8.22 -11.06
C GLY A 392 6.47 -8.70 -12.52
N LEU A 393 5.98 -7.89 -13.48
CA LEU A 393 6.00 -8.22 -14.92
C LEU A 393 7.40 -8.22 -15.55
N ARG A 394 8.39 -7.57 -14.91
CA ARG A 394 9.72 -7.37 -15.50
C ARG A 394 10.61 -8.62 -15.50
N SER A 395 10.30 -9.62 -14.67
CA SER A 395 11.03 -10.88 -14.61
C SER A 395 10.21 -11.98 -15.29
N PRO A 396 10.71 -12.62 -16.37
CA PRO A 396 10.18 -13.92 -16.75
C PRO A 396 10.38 -14.89 -15.58
N HIS A 397 9.46 -15.84 -15.45
CA HIS A 397 9.59 -16.95 -14.52
C HIS A 397 10.96 -17.61 -14.70
N ASP A 398 11.81 -17.54 -13.68
CA ASP A 398 12.88 -18.52 -13.44
C ASP A 398 12.29 -19.65 -12.58
#